data_AF-E6K6S2-F1
#
_entry.id   AF-E6K6S2-F1
#
_cell.length_a   1.000
_cell.length_b   1.000
_cell.length_c   1.000
_cell.angle_alpha   90.00
_cell.angle_beta   90.00
_cell.angle_gamma   90.00
#
_symmetry.space_group_name_H-M   'P 1'
#
loop_
_entity.id
_entity.type
_entity.pdbx_description
1 polymer ?
#
loop_
_entity_poly.entity_id
_entity_poly.type
_entity_poly.pdbx_seq_one_letter_code
_entity_poly.pdbx_strand_id
1 'polypeptide(L)'
;MKKLKLFLTVMMICLAIPSEAQTKNSTQHDYYIYSWIQVRGANKANGDPCFVILMSSGNGTNSKPSILKNEVGRTVVFNSQIDGLNYLTLQGWELFEPRTEARISNWVARKKVSREVLAQSVNSNTFYLEETPKIQLDLAEQAAHITYE
;
A
#
# COMPACT_ATOMS: atom_id res chain seq x y z
N MET A 1 18.21 45.07 -39.90
CA MET A 1 18.27 44.92 -38.43
C MET A 1 17.00 44.36 -37.76
N LYS A 2 15.78 44.59 -38.28
CA LYS A 2 14.54 44.04 -37.68
C LYS A 2 14.39 42.51 -37.81
N LYS A 3 14.86 41.91 -38.92
CA LYS A 3 14.80 40.45 -39.14
C LYS A 3 15.77 39.65 -38.27
N LEU A 4 16.95 40.21 -37.96
CA LEU A 4 17.95 39.57 -37.09
C LEU A 4 17.52 39.59 -35.61
N LYS A 5 16.84 40.67 -35.17
CA LYS A 5 16.25 40.75 -33.83
C LYS A 5 15.14 39.71 -33.65
N LEU A 6 14.29 39.51 -34.66
CA LEU A 6 13.21 38.51 -34.60
C LEU A 6 13.75 37.08 -34.45
N PHE A 7 14.86 36.76 -35.13
CA PHE A 7 15.50 35.45 -35.01
C PHE A 7 16.08 35.19 -33.61
N LEU A 8 16.67 36.20 -32.97
CA LEU A 8 17.17 36.09 -31.59
C LEU A 8 16.04 35.97 -30.56
N THR A 9 14.89 36.61 -30.79
CA THR A 9 13.75 36.55 -29.87
C THR A 9 13.04 35.18 -29.93
N VAL A 10 12.95 34.57 -31.11
CA VAL A 10 12.35 33.23 -31.28
C VAL A 10 13.24 32.14 -30.66
N MET A 11 14.57 32.29 -30.71
CA MET A 11 15.52 31.31 -30.17
C MET A 11 15.55 31.29 -28.62
N MET A 12 15.20 32.41 -27.95
CA MET A 12 15.07 32.43 -26.48
C MET A 12 13.81 31.71 -25.96
N ILE A 13 12.74 31.62 -26.76
CA ILE A 13 11.48 30.97 -26.33
C ILE A 13 11.64 29.44 -26.28
N CYS A 14 12.49 28.86 -27.12
CA CYS A 14 12.78 27.42 -27.11
C CYS A 14 13.64 26.95 -25.92
N LEU A 15 14.23 27.87 -25.14
CA LEU A 15 15.05 27.55 -23.95
C LEU A 15 14.26 27.58 -22.64
N ALA A 16 12.98 27.95 -22.67
CA ALA A 16 12.10 27.99 -21.50
C ALA A 16 11.19 26.75 -21.38
N ILE A 17 11.52 25.65 -22.08
CA ILE A 17 10.94 24.35 -21.74
C ILE A 17 11.68 23.88 -20.48
N PRO A 18 11.02 23.66 -19.33
CA PRO A 18 11.66 23.01 -18.21
C PRO A 18 12.20 21.67 -18.72
N SER A 19 13.52 21.62 -18.83
CA SER A 19 14.26 20.45 -19.23
C SER A 19 14.27 19.50 -18.05
N GLU A 20 13.13 18.90 -17.72
CA GLU A 20 13.08 17.72 -16.84
C GLU A 20 13.40 16.46 -17.64
N ALA A 21 14.47 16.53 -18.43
CA ALA A 21 15.20 15.38 -18.92
C ALA A 21 16.61 15.41 -18.33
N GLN A 22 16.74 15.85 -17.07
CA GLN A 22 17.87 15.45 -16.23
C GLN A 22 17.50 14.13 -15.55
N THR A 23 17.57 13.02 -16.28
CA THR A 23 17.79 11.73 -15.61
C THR A 23 19.25 11.70 -15.15
N LYS A 24 19.57 12.54 -14.15
CA LYS A 24 20.51 12.08 -13.13
C LYS A 24 19.94 10.74 -12.68
N ASN A 25 20.80 9.73 -12.58
CA ASN A 25 20.50 8.54 -11.82
C ASN A 25 20.23 8.96 -10.36
N SER A 26 19.06 9.53 -10.08
CA SER A 26 18.51 9.47 -8.74
C SER A 26 18.16 8.01 -8.60
N THR A 27 18.81 7.35 -7.67
CA THR A 27 18.28 6.15 -7.05
C THR A 27 16.96 6.55 -6.38
N GLN A 28 15.92 6.78 -7.18
CA GLN A 28 14.58 7.06 -6.72
C GLN A 28 14.06 5.74 -6.18
N HIS A 29 14.35 5.52 -4.90
CA HIS A 29 13.91 4.35 -4.18
C HIS A 29 12.42 4.51 -3.87
N ASP A 30 11.64 3.50 -4.24
CA ASP A 30 10.22 3.48 -3.95
C ASP A 30 9.97 2.91 -2.55
N TYR A 31 9.18 3.63 -1.76
CA TYR A 31 8.81 3.25 -0.40
C TYR A 31 7.36 2.74 -0.38
N TYR A 32 7.10 1.69 0.39
CA TYR A 32 5.79 1.04 0.43
C TYR A 32 5.36 0.77 1.87
N ILE A 33 4.08 1.02 2.16
CA ILE A 33 3.41 0.48 3.35
C ILE A 33 2.69 -0.81 2.98
N TYR A 34 2.61 -1.74 3.94
CA TYR A 34 1.92 -3.02 3.77
C TYR A 34 0.66 -3.06 4.63
N SER A 35 -0.36 -3.76 4.14
CA SER A 35 -1.57 -4.04 4.89
C SER A 35 -2.12 -5.41 4.54
N TRP A 36 -2.76 -6.02 5.52
CA TRP A 36 -3.56 -7.20 5.30
C TRP A 36 -5.01 -6.79 5.03
N ILE A 37 -5.56 -7.29 3.92
CA ILE A 37 -6.84 -6.87 3.37
C ILE A 37 -7.80 -8.05 3.33
N GLN A 38 -9.04 -7.83 3.75
CA GLN A 38 -10.15 -8.76 3.51
C GLN A 38 -11.30 -8.04 2.83
N VAL A 39 -11.99 -8.74 1.93
CA VAL A 39 -13.26 -8.28 1.38
C VAL A 39 -14.36 -9.16 1.94
N ARG A 40 -15.33 -8.56 2.63
CA ARG A 40 -16.36 -9.26 3.39
C ARG A 40 -17.75 -8.83 2.96
N GLY A 41 -18.67 -9.78 2.88
CA GLY A 41 -20.09 -9.47 2.86
C GLY A 41 -20.52 -8.84 4.20
N ALA A 42 -21.39 -7.84 4.13
CA ALA A 42 -21.97 -7.13 5.25
C ALA A 42 -23.39 -6.70 4.88
N ASN A 43 -24.12 -6.12 5.85
CA ASN A 43 -25.43 -5.53 5.61
C ASN A 43 -25.38 -4.04 5.95
N LYS A 44 -26.00 -3.21 5.11
CA LYS A 44 -26.28 -1.80 5.41
C LYS A 44 -27.28 -1.71 6.55
N ALA A 45 -27.44 -0.52 7.13
CA ALA A 45 -28.38 -0.29 8.24
C ALA A 45 -29.84 -0.59 7.86
N ASN A 46 -30.20 -0.48 6.58
CA ASN A 46 -31.53 -0.83 6.05
C ASN A 46 -31.70 -2.33 5.73
N GLY A 47 -30.69 -3.16 5.99
CA GLY A 47 -30.71 -4.60 5.73
C GLY A 47 -30.21 -5.02 4.35
N ASP A 48 -29.96 -4.08 3.43
CA ASP A 48 -29.46 -4.42 2.10
C ASP A 48 -28.05 -5.02 2.18
N PRO A 49 -27.78 -6.11 1.45
CA PRO A 49 -26.44 -6.68 1.40
C PRO A 49 -25.45 -5.70 0.74
N CYS A 50 -24.22 -5.71 1.21
CA CYS A 50 -23.11 -4.98 0.63
C CYS A 50 -21.79 -5.73 0.89
N PHE A 51 -20.71 -5.20 0.33
CA PHE A 51 -19.35 -5.63 0.64
C PHE A 51 -18.57 -4.49 1.26
N VAL A 52 -17.66 -4.84 2.18
CA VAL A 52 -16.74 -3.90 2.83
C VAL A 52 -15.31 -4.43 2.71
N ILE A 53 -14.36 -3.48 2.74
CA ILE A 53 -12.94 -3.80 2.87
C ILE A 53 -12.56 -3.68 4.34
N LEU A 54 -11.88 -4.69 4.85
CA LEU A 54 -11.25 -4.69 6.17
C LEU A 54 -9.74 -4.59 5.99
N MET A 55 -9.09 -3.69 6.73
CA MET A 55 -7.64 -3.48 6.69
C MET A 55 -7.02 -3.65 8.08
N SER A 56 -5.85 -4.28 8.13
CA SER A 56 -5.07 -4.46 9.36
C SER A 56 -3.57 -4.37 9.09
N SER A 57 -2.79 -4.12 10.13
CA SER A 57 -1.32 -4.24 10.13
C SER A 57 -0.84 -5.69 10.26
N GLY A 58 -1.73 -6.65 10.50
CA GLY A 58 -1.41 -8.07 10.60
C GLY A 58 -2.58 -9.00 10.22
N ASN A 59 -2.39 -10.32 10.37
CA ASN A 59 -3.33 -11.39 9.96
C ASN A 59 -4.62 -11.49 10.82
N GLY A 60 -5.16 -10.37 11.31
CA GLY A 60 -6.45 -10.31 12.03
C GLY A 60 -6.48 -10.97 13.42
N THR A 61 -5.59 -11.91 13.72
CA THR A 61 -5.47 -12.64 15.00
C THR A 61 -4.84 -11.78 16.09
N ASN A 62 -3.79 -11.03 15.75
CA ASN A 62 -3.08 -10.15 16.69
C ASN A 62 -3.53 -8.69 16.60
N SER A 63 -4.27 -8.32 15.55
CA SER A 63 -4.69 -6.94 15.30
C SER A 63 -6.06 -6.93 14.65
N LYS A 64 -7.08 -6.47 15.39
CA LYS A 64 -8.46 -6.39 14.93
C LYS A 64 -8.53 -5.49 13.69
N PRO A 65 -9.01 -6.00 12.55
CA PRO A 65 -9.07 -5.19 11.34
C PRO A 65 -10.13 -4.09 11.47
N SER A 66 -9.89 -2.99 10.77
CA SER A 66 -10.79 -1.85 10.69
C SER A 66 -11.48 -1.79 9.33
N ILE A 67 -12.73 -1.33 9.30
CA ILE A 67 -13.44 -1.12 8.04
C ILE A 67 -12.82 0.08 7.32
N LEU A 68 -12.53 -0.08 6.03
CA LEU A 68 -11.99 0.98 5.18
C LEU A 68 -12.93 2.20 5.18
N LYS A 69 -12.32 3.36 5.39
CA LYS A 69 -12.97 4.66 5.29
C LYS A 69 -12.29 5.48 4.19
N ASN A 70 -13.06 6.36 3.57
CA ASN A 70 -12.51 7.37 2.67
C ASN A 70 -11.83 8.51 3.46
N GLU A 71 -11.27 9.48 2.75
CA GLU A 71 -10.52 10.62 3.32
C GLU A 71 -11.35 11.49 4.27
N VAL A 72 -12.69 11.51 4.11
CA VAL A 72 -13.63 12.23 4.98
C VAL A 72 -14.20 11.35 6.11
N GLY A 73 -13.66 10.15 6.32
CA GLY A 73 -14.02 9.26 7.42
C GLY A 73 -15.30 8.44 7.23
N ARG A 74 -15.89 8.41 6.03
CA ARG A 74 -17.08 7.61 5.72
C ARG A 74 -16.69 6.19 5.32
N THR A 75 -17.45 5.21 5.78
CA THR A 75 -17.29 3.81 5.38
C THR A 75 -17.52 3.65 3.88
N VAL A 76 -16.60 2.99 3.19
CA VAL A 76 -16.74 2.65 1.77
C VAL A 76 -17.40 1.28 1.66
N VAL A 77 -18.48 1.20 0.87
CA VAL A 77 -19.24 -0.03 0.63
C VAL A 77 -19.34 -0.31 -0.87
N PHE A 78 -19.47 -1.58 -1.22
CA PHE A 78 -19.46 -2.06 -2.59
C PHE A 78 -20.63 -3.01 -2.86
N ASN A 79 -21.02 -3.13 -4.14
CA ASN A 79 -22.07 -4.06 -4.57
C ASN A 79 -21.52 -5.48 -4.82
N SER A 80 -20.22 -5.59 -5.12
CA SER A 80 -19.53 -6.86 -5.30
C SER A 80 -18.13 -6.84 -4.66
N GLN A 81 -17.52 -8.01 -4.51
CA GLN A 81 -16.14 -8.11 -4.06
C GLN A 81 -15.17 -7.48 -5.07
N ILE A 82 -15.43 -7.67 -6.37
CA ILE A 82 -14.59 -7.16 -7.46
C ILE A 82 -14.57 -5.63 -7.47
N ASP A 83 -15.69 -4.96 -7.20
CA ASP A 83 -15.73 -3.50 -7.09
C ASP A 83 -14.84 -2.98 -5.96
N GLY A 84 -14.78 -3.71 -4.84
CA GLY A 84 -13.88 -3.40 -3.74
C GLY A 84 -12.40 -3.50 -4.14
N LEU A 85 -12.04 -4.57 -4.85
CA LEU A 85 -10.67 -4.75 -5.33
C LEU A 85 -10.28 -3.68 -6.37
N ASN A 86 -11.17 -3.37 -7.31
CA ASN A 86 -10.97 -2.30 -8.29
C ASN A 86 -10.77 -0.95 -7.62
N TYR A 87 -11.55 -0.66 -6.57
CA TYR A 87 -11.39 0.55 -5.77
C TYR A 87 -10.01 0.62 -5.13
N LEU A 88 -9.53 -0.47 -4.53
CA LEU A 88 -8.18 -0.51 -3.93
C LEU A 88 -7.08 -0.22 -4.95
N THR A 89 -7.16 -0.85 -6.12
CA THR A 89 -6.19 -0.63 -7.20
C THR A 89 -6.21 0.82 -7.68
N LEU A 90 -7.39 1.43 -7.82
CA LEU A 90 -7.52 2.85 -8.16
C LEU A 90 -6.90 3.75 -7.08
N GLN A 91 -6.97 3.35 -5.81
CA GLN A 91 -6.33 4.04 -4.69
C GLN A 91 -4.81 3.79 -4.59
N GLY A 92 -4.21 3.08 -5.56
CA GLY A 92 -2.77 2.81 -5.61
C GLY A 92 -2.32 1.63 -4.75
N TRP A 93 -3.24 0.74 -4.35
CA TRP A 93 -2.88 -0.52 -3.71
C TRP A 93 -2.55 -1.57 -4.76
N GLU A 94 -1.43 -2.25 -4.55
CA GLU A 94 -1.03 -3.44 -5.29
C GLU A 94 -1.35 -4.65 -4.42
N LEU A 95 -2.14 -5.58 -4.97
CA LEU A 95 -2.66 -6.75 -4.26
C LEU A 95 -1.83 -7.99 -4.57
N PHE A 96 -1.42 -8.73 -3.54
CA PHE A 96 -0.80 -10.05 -3.64
C PHE A 96 -1.79 -11.08 -3.09
N GLU A 97 -2.15 -12.06 -3.92
CA GLU A 97 -3.11 -13.09 -3.54
C GLU A 97 -2.66 -13.92 -2.32
N PRO A 98 -3.59 -14.35 -1.45
CA PRO A 98 -3.27 -15.27 -0.37
C PRO A 98 -2.78 -16.62 -0.88
N ARG A 99 -1.75 -17.13 -0.21
CA ARG A 99 -1.65 -18.58 0.04
C ARG A 99 -2.73 -18.95 1.05
N THR A 100 -3.89 -19.48 0.66
CA THR A 100 -4.67 -20.48 1.43
C THR A 100 -6.03 -20.81 0.80
N GLU A 101 -6.51 -22.03 1.06
CA GLU A 101 -7.73 -22.67 0.54
C GLU A 101 -9.04 -22.24 1.25
N ALA A 102 -8.96 -21.36 2.26
CA ALA A 102 -10.15 -20.88 2.94
C ALA A 102 -10.88 -19.85 2.06
N ARG A 103 -12.22 -19.92 1.98
CA ARG A 103 -13.13 -19.00 1.25
C ARG A 103 -13.12 -17.55 1.77
N ILE A 104 -12.07 -17.19 2.49
CA ILE A 104 -11.79 -15.86 2.99
C ILE A 104 -10.69 -15.31 2.09
N SER A 105 -11.06 -14.36 1.26
CA SER A 105 -10.10 -13.68 0.43
C SER A 105 -9.25 -12.74 1.31
N ASN A 106 -8.05 -13.19 1.63
CA ASN A 106 -7.06 -12.55 2.50
C ASN A 106 -5.88 -12.04 1.68
N TRP A 107 -5.85 -10.79 1.26
CA TRP A 107 -4.74 -10.28 0.47
C TRP A 107 -3.67 -9.65 1.35
N VAL A 108 -2.40 -9.91 1.02
CA VAL A 108 -1.34 -8.98 1.40
C VAL A 108 -1.32 -7.90 0.34
N ALA A 109 -1.36 -6.64 0.74
CA ALA A 109 -1.34 -5.53 -0.20
C ALA A 109 -0.26 -4.53 0.19
N ARG A 110 0.25 -3.79 -0.80
CA ARG A 110 1.16 -2.67 -0.55
C ARG A 110 0.69 -1.42 -1.27
N LYS A 111 1.04 -0.25 -0.73
CA LYS A 111 0.79 1.04 -1.38
C LYS A 111 2.04 1.89 -1.34
N LYS A 112 2.40 2.47 -2.49
CA LYS A 112 3.53 3.39 -2.59
C LYS A 112 3.25 4.65 -1.76
N VAL A 113 4.23 5.08 -0.97
CA VAL A 113 4.17 6.25 -0.09
C VAL A 113 5.47 7.05 -0.17
N SER A 114 5.50 8.24 0.43
CA SER A 114 6.76 8.97 0.60
C SER A 114 7.63 8.32 1.67
N ARG A 115 8.93 8.64 1.65
CA ARG A 115 9.88 8.19 2.68
C ARG A 115 9.44 8.62 4.07
N GLU A 116 8.94 9.84 4.20
CA GLU A 116 8.54 10.46 5.47
C GLU A 116 7.37 9.72 6.10
N VAL A 117 6.35 9.38 5.30
CA VAL A 117 5.19 8.59 5.73
C VAL A 117 5.63 7.21 6.21
N LEU A 118 6.50 6.54 5.44
CA LEU A 118 7.01 5.23 5.84
C LEU A 118 7.85 5.33 7.13
N ALA A 119 8.74 6.30 7.23
CA ALA A 119 9.60 6.50 8.40
C ALA A 119 8.77 6.77 9.67
N GLN A 120 7.72 7.59 9.57
CA GLN A 120 6.79 7.81 10.68
C GLN A 120 6.12 6.51 11.13
N SER A 121 5.63 5.70 10.18
CA SER A 121 5.02 4.41 10.48
C SER A 121 6.01 3.46 11.14
N VAL A 122 7.24 3.37 10.63
CA VAL A 122 8.31 2.52 11.19
C VAL A 122 8.64 2.95 12.61
N ASN A 123 8.87 4.25 12.84
CA ASN A 123 9.21 4.78 14.17
C ASN A 123 8.10 4.52 15.21
N SER A 124 6.83 4.51 14.79
CA SER A 124 5.70 4.33 15.70
C SER A 124 5.43 2.86 16.05
N ASN A 125 5.99 1.91 15.28
CA ASN A 125 5.63 0.49 15.37
C ASN A 125 6.84 -0.45 15.46
N THR A 126 8.05 0.10 15.64
CA THR A 126 9.29 -0.67 15.78
C THR A 126 9.78 -0.56 17.21
N PHE A 127 10.08 -1.71 17.82
CA PHE A 127 10.56 -1.80 19.19
C PHE A 127 11.90 -2.53 19.21
N TYR A 128 12.82 -2.09 20.05
CA TYR A 128 14.14 -2.67 20.21
C TYR A 128 14.23 -3.36 21.56
N LEU A 129 14.72 -4.60 21.58
CA LEU A 129 14.89 -5.41 22.78
C LEU A 129 16.39 -5.57 23.06
N GLU A 130 16.77 -5.59 24.34
CA GLU A 130 18.16 -5.87 24.75
C GLU A 130 18.49 -7.37 24.67
N GLU A 131 17.51 -8.22 24.92
CA GLU A 131 17.65 -9.68 24.89
C GLU A 131 17.16 -10.26 23.56
N THR A 132 17.86 -11.26 23.04
CA THR A 132 17.45 -11.99 21.83
C THR A 132 16.19 -12.82 22.12
N PRO A 133 15.07 -12.57 21.41
CA PRO A 133 13.85 -13.36 21.61
C PRO A 133 14.02 -14.77 21.06
N LYS A 134 13.44 -15.77 21.74
CA LYS A 134 13.37 -17.14 21.21
C LYS A 134 12.40 -17.17 20.03
N ILE A 135 12.86 -17.70 18.90
CA ILE A 135 12.00 -17.88 17.72
C ILE A 135 11.04 -19.04 17.99
N GLN A 136 9.74 -18.76 17.85
CA GLN A 136 8.71 -19.79 17.88
C GLN A 136 8.58 -20.40 16.48
N LEU A 137 8.84 -21.71 16.39
CA LEU A 137 8.72 -22.47 15.16
C LEU A 137 7.31 -23.04 15.01
N ASP A 138 6.78 -23.07 13.80
CA ASP A 138 5.59 -23.85 13.50
C ASP A 138 5.89 -25.37 13.45
N LEU A 139 4.84 -26.20 13.36
CA LEU A 139 4.99 -27.66 13.36
C LEU A 139 5.84 -28.19 12.19
N ALA A 140 5.77 -27.54 11.03
CA ALA A 140 6.53 -27.95 9.85
C ALA A 140 8.01 -27.58 9.99
N GLU A 141 8.29 -26.39 10.53
CA GLU A 141 9.65 -25.92 10.82
C GLU A 141 10.31 -26.75 11.91
N GLN A 142 9.57 -27.16 12.95
CA GLN A 142 10.04 -28.07 13.99
C GLN A 142 10.39 -29.45 13.41
N ALA A 143 9.53 -29.99 12.55
CA ALA A 143 9.77 -31.28 11.88
C ALA A 143 10.96 -31.23 10.92
N ALA A 144 11.26 -30.06 10.35
CA ALA A 144 12.45 -29.83 9.53
C ALA A 144 13.73 -29.62 10.35
N HIS A 145 13.67 -29.71 11.69
CA HIS A 145 14.79 -29.50 12.61
C HIS A 145 15.54 -28.17 12.38
N ILE A 146 14.81 -27.12 11.99
CA ILE A 146 15.40 -25.79 11.81
C ILE A 146 15.73 -25.21 13.18
N THR A 147 16.99 -24.84 13.40
CA THR A 147 17.45 -24.18 14.63
C THR A 147 17.88 -22.76 14.33
N TYR A 148 17.45 -21.82 15.17
CA TYR A 148 17.94 -20.44 15.16
C TYR A 148 18.75 -20.22 16.45
N GLU A 149 19.99 -19.75 16.31
CA GLU A 149 20.85 -19.32 17.44
C GLU A 149 20.43 -17.95 17.98
#